data_AF-A0A3D1K0W3-F1
#
_entry.id   AF-A0A3D1K0W3-F1
#
_cell.length_a   1.000
_cell.length_b   1.000
_cell.length_c   1.000
_cell.angle_alpha   90.00
_cell.angle_beta   90.00
_cell.angle_gamma   90.00
#
_symmetry.space_group_name_H-M   'P 1'
#
loop_
_entity.id
_entity.type
_entity.pdbx_description
1 polymer ?
#
loop_
_entity_poly.entity_id
_entity_poly.type
_entity_poly.pdbx_seq_one_letter_code
_entity_poly.pdbx_strand_id
1 'polypeptide(L)'
;MKKQAYNWQAMVRDIMDEAFLPQEEMAAKLKVSQQTISNWLNGMRRPKEESIPELLKLAGSSGIEISSYVANPEFDRINEYLSKNRGRDLKRLFDLYGKMSKANRLKFLRHVERMGR
;
A
#
# COMPACT_ATOMS: atom_id res chain seq x y z
N MET A 1 15.86 6.96 13.35
CA MET A 1 14.50 6.38 13.18
C MET A 1 14.66 4.95 12.69
N LYS A 2 14.10 3.94 13.38
CA LYS A 2 14.17 2.53 12.92
C LYS A 2 13.51 2.43 11.53
N LYS A 3 14.22 1.83 10.57
CA LYS A 3 13.74 1.60 9.21
C LYS A 3 12.46 0.75 9.26
N GLN A 4 11.41 1.17 8.57
CA GLN A 4 10.16 0.44 8.54
C GLN A 4 10.38 -0.86 7.76
N ALA A 5 10.05 -2.01 8.32
CA ALA A 5 10.25 -3.29 7.64
C ALA A 5 9.19 -3.53 6.54
N TYR A 6 7.95 -3.07 6.78
CA TYR A 6 6.82 -3.33 5.89
C TYR A 6 5.93 -2.09 5.67
N ASN A 7 5.29 -2.01 4.51
CA ASN A 7 4.20 -1.08 4.26
C ASN A 7 2.92 -1.54 4.99
N TRP A 8 2.87 -1.25 6.29
CA TRP A 8 1.78 -1.62 7.19
C TRP A 8 0.43 -1.08 6.75
N GLN A 9 0.40 0.11 6.17
CA GLN A 9 -0.84 0.75 5.73
C GLN A 9 -1.49 -0.06 4.61
N ALA A 10 -0.72 -0.43 3.59
CA ALA A 10 -1.19 -1.27 2.49
C ALA A 10 -1.60 -2.65 3.01
N MET A 11 -0.75 -3.29 3.84
CA MET A 11 -1.04 -4.62 4.39
C MET A 11 -2.33 -4.64 5.20
N VAL A 12 -2.53 -3.69 6.11
CA VAL A 12 -3.75 -3.61 6.93
C VAL A 12 -4.99 -3.44 6.06
N ARG A 13 -4.90 -2.63 5.00
CA ARG A 13 -6.01 -2.42 4.06
C ARG A 13 -6.35 -3.69 3.29
N ASP A 14 -5.35 -4.33 2.71
CA ASP A 14 -5.56 -5.52 1.89
C ASP A 14 -6.08 -6.69 2.75
N ILE A 15 -5.63 -6.83 4.00
CA ILE A 15 -6.22 -7.81 4.93
C ILE A 15 -7.71 -7.55 5.14
N MET A 16 -8.10 -6.29 5.35
CA MET A 16 -9.52 -5.96 5.55
C MET A 16 -10.35 -6.24 4.30
N ASP A 17 -9.81 -5.94 3.11
CA ASP A 17 -10.50 -6.13 1.85
C ASP A 17 -10.66 -7.62 1.52
N GLU A 18 -9.60 -8.42 1.66
CA GLU A 18 -9.62 -9.87 1.39
C GLU A 18 -10.48 -10.65 2.41
N ALA A 19 -10.45 -10.23 3.67
CA ALA A 19 -11.24 -10.87 4.73
C ALA A 19 -12.64 -10.25 4.90
N PHE A 20 -13.00 -9.24 4.10
CA PHE A 20 -14.24 -8.46 4.21
C PHE A 20 -14.52 -7.93 5.63
N LEU A 21 -13.46 -7.49 6.33
CA LEU A 21 -13.55 -7.08 7.73
C LEU A 21 -13.76 -5.57 7.87
N PRO A 22 -14.83 -5.11 8.56
CA PRO A 22 -14.91 -3.71 8.99
C PRO A 22 -13.84 -3.39 10.05
N GLN A 23 -13.50 -2.11 10.21
CA GLN A 23 -12.42 -1.69 11.13
C GLN A 23 -12.62 -2.17 12.57
N GLU A 24 -13.88 -2.25 13.02
CA GLU A 24 -14.23 -2.72 14.36
C GLU A 24 -13.95 -4.21 14.57
N GLU A 25 -14.26 -5.05 13.58
CA GLU A 25 -13.98 -6.48 13.65
C GLU A 25 -12.49 -6.77 13.56
N MET A 26 -11.77 -6.03 12.71
CA MET A 26 -10.31 -6.12 12.67
C MET A 26 -9.69 -5.71 14.01
N ALA A 27 -10.20 -4.63 14.62
CA ALA A 27 -9.75 -4.18 15.92
C ALA A 27 -9.97 -5.23 17.01
N ALA A 28 -11.14 -5.89 17.00
CA ALA A 28 -11.46 -6.99 17.90
C ALA A 28 -10.51 -8.19 17.72
N LYS A 29 -10.26 -8.60 16.47
CA LYS A 29 -9.32 -9.70 16.16
C LYS A 29 -7.89 -9.40 16.63
N LEU A 30 -7.45 -8.15 16.49
CA LEU A 30 -6.10 -7.72 16.88
C LEU A 30 -6.02 -7.21 18.32
N LYS A 31 -7.13 -7.24 19.08
CA LYS A 31 -7.23 -6.75 20.46
C LYS A 31 -6.72 -5.31 20.63
N VAL A 32 -7.04 -4.46 19.66
CA VAL A 32 -6.72 -3.03 19.68
C VAL A 32 -8.00 -2.19 19.58
N SER A 33 -7.90 -0.88 19.78
CA SER A 33 -9.03 0.02 19.53
C SER A 33 -9.27 0.20 18.02
N GLN A 34 -10.50 0.48 17.61
CA GLN A 34 -10.83 0.87 16.23
C GLN A 34 -10.01 2.11 15.80
N GLN A 35 -9.79 3.06 16.71
CA GLN A 35 -8.94 4.23 16.45
C GLN A 35 -7.48 3.83 16.13
N THR A 36 -6.97 2.74 16.72
CA THR A 36 -5.65 2.21 16.40
C THR A 36 -5.60 1.72 14.94
N ILE A 37 -6.62 0.99 14.49
CA ILE A 37 -6.73 0.54 13.09
C ILE A 37 -6.80 1.75 12.15
N SER A 38 -7.65 2.73 12.46
CA SER A 38 -7.74 3.98 11.70
C SER A 38 -6.39 4.70 11.62
N ASN A 39 -5.63 4.76 12.71
CA ASN A 39 -4.29 5.36 12.71
C ASN A 39 -3.30 4.62 11.80
N TRP A 40 -3.39 3.30 11.70
CA TRP A 40 -2.55 2.51 10.79
C TRP A 40 -2.95 2.71 9.32
N LEU A 41 -4.26 2.69 9.03
CA LEU A 41 -4.81 2.91 7.69
C LEU A 41 -4.51 4.31 7.11
N ASN A 42 -4.29 5.28 7.99
CA ASN A 42 -3.92 6.64 7.63
C ASN A 42 -2.41 6.91 7.74
N GLY A 43 -1.60 5.91 8.08
CA GLY A 43 -0.15 6.05 8.24
C GLY A 43 0.27 6.94 9.42
N MET A 44 -0.66 7.36 10.29
CA MET A 44 -0.38 8.20 11.45
C MET A 44 0.42 7.46 12.53
N ARG A 45 0.19 6.15 12.67
CA ARG A 45 0.95 5.27 13.57
C ARG A 45 1.26 3.95 12.88
N ARG A 46 2.22 3.22 13.43
CA ARG A 46 2.59 1.86 12.99
C ARG A 46 2.13 0.84 14.04
N PRO A 47 1.91 -0.43 13.65
CA PRO A 47 1.74 -1.52 14.59
C PRO A 47 2.90 -1.60 15.58
N LYS A 48 2.59 -1.86 16.85
CA LYS A 48 3.60 -2.11 17.89
C LYS A 48 4.07 -3.57 17.81
N GLU A 49 5.23 -3.85 18.41
CA GLU A 49 5.80 -5.21 18.47
C GLU A 49 4.79 -6.26 18.97
N GLU A 50 3.94 -5.88 19.92
CA GLU A 50 2.87 -6.74 20.46
C GLU A 50 1.78 -7.12 19.43
N SER A 51 1.48 -6.23 18.48
CA SER A 51 0.40 -6.44 17.49
C SER A 51 0.90 -7.06 16.18
N ILE A 52 2.22 -7.01 15.92
CA ILE A 52 2.81 -7.50 14.67
C ILE A 52 2.57 -9.00 14.45
N PRO A 53 2.78 -9.90 15.43
CA PRO A 53 2.60 -11.34 15.21
C PRO A 53 1.19 -11.71 14.77
N GLU A 54 0.16 -11.16 15.43
CA GLU A 54 -1.24 -11.42 15.08
C GLU A 54 -1.61 -10.78 13.73
N LEU A 55 -1.06 -9.61 13.40
CA LEU A 55 -1.28 -8.99 12.10
C LEU A 55 -0.69 -9.85 10.96
N LEU A 56 0.54 -10.35 11.12
CA LEU A 56 1.17 -11.21 10.11
C LEU A 56 0.45 -12.56 9.98
N LYS A 57 -0.06 -13.10 11.08
CA LYS A 57 -0.91 -14.29 11.06
C LYS A 57 -2.21 -14.05 10.29
N LEU A 58 -2.85 -12.90 10.52
CA LEU A 58 -4.07 -12.49 9.81
C LEU A 58 -3.81 -12.30 8.31
N ALA A 59 -2.66 -11.74 7.93
CA ALA A 59 -2.21 -11.67 6.55
C ALA A 59 -2.08 -13.06 5.92
N GLY A 60 -1.35 -13.97 6.57
CA GLY A 60 -1.19 -15.34 6.07
C GLY A 60 -2.52 -16.08 5.92
N SER A 61 -3.46 -15.93 6.87
CA SER A 61 -4.79 -16.55 6.76
C SER A 61 -5.67 -15.95 5.67
N SER A 62 -5.39 -14.72 5.24
CA SER A 62 -6.12 -14.02 4.18
C SER A 62 -5.48 -14.25 2.79
N GLY A 63 -4.50 -15.15 2.69
CA GLY A 63 -3.81 -15.45 1.42
C GLY A 63 -2.81 -14.38 0.97
N ILE A 64 -2.45 -13.45 1.86
CA ILE A 64 -1.60 -12.31 1.53
C ILE A 64 -0.13 -12.71 1.62
N GLU A 65 0.62 -12.47 0.53
CA GLU A 65 2.05 -12.73 0.48
C GLU A 65 2.84 -11.61 1.19
N ILE A 66 3.27 -11.84 2.43
CA ILE A 66 3.94 -10.83 3.29
C ILE A 66 5.18 -10.20 2.62
N SER A 67 5.91 -10.96 1.80
CA SER A 67 7.09 -10.51 1.06
C SER A 67 6.80 -9.31 0.13
N SER A 68 5.58 -9.22 -0.40
CA SER A 68 5.15 -8.15 -1.29
C SER A 68 4.98 -6.79 -0.58
N TYR A 69 4.96 -6.79 0.76
CA TYR A 69 4.82 -5.59 1.58
C TYR A 69 6.13 -5.11 2.18
N VAL A 70 7.27 -5.73 1.85
CA VAL A 70 8.58 -5.22 2.30
C VAL A 70 8.72 -3.76 1.84
N ALA A 71 9.10 -2.89 2.78
CA ALA A 71 9.19 -1.45 2.48
C ALA A 71 10.17 -1.22 1.33
N ASN A 72 9.63 -0.78 0.19
CA ASN A 72 10.41 -0.36 -0.97
C ASN A 72 10.37 1.18 -1.02
N PRO A 73 11.51 1.86 -0.77
CA PRO A 73 11.55 3.32 -0.73
C PRO A 73 11.06 4.01 -2.01
N GLU A 74 11.19 3.39 -3.18
CA GLU A 74 10.69 3.94 -4.44
C GLU A 74 9.17 3.81 -4.53
N PHE A 75 8.65 2.64 -4.16
CA PHE A 75 7.21 2.39 -4.14
C PHE A 75 6.50 3.24 -3.10
N ASP A 76 7.09 3.39 -1.92
CA ASP A 76 6.58 4.24 -0.84
C ASP A 76 6.52 5.72 -1.28
N ARG A 77 7.51 6.22 -2.03
CA ARG A 77 7.48 7.58 -2.61
C ARG A 77 6.35 7.75 -3.62
N ILE A 78 6.11 6.74 -4.46
CA ILE A 78 5.00 6.76 -5.43
C ILE A 78 3.67 6.81 -4.67
N ASN A 79 3.45 5.94 -3.68
CA ASN A 79 2.23 5.93 -2.87
C ASN A 79 2.02 7.22 -2.08
N GLU A 80 3.08 7.80 -1.52
CA GLU A 80 3.02 9.10 -0.86
C GLU A 80 2.63 10.21 -1.84
N TYR A 81 3.22 10.23 -3.03
CA TYR A 81 2.86 11.17 -4.10
C TYR A 81 1.39 10.98 -4.55
N LEU A 82 0.94 9.74 -4.73
CA LEU A 82 -0.43 9.43 -5.15
C LEU A 82 -1.48 9.86 -4.12
N SER A 83 -1.22 9.59 -2.83
CA SER A 83 -2.12 9.98 -1.74
C SER A 83 -2.25 11.50 -1.60
N LYS A 84 -1.15 12.25 -1.80
CA LYS A 84 -1.13 13.72 -1.77
C LYS A 84 -1.81 14.35 -2.99
N ASN A 85 -1.64 13.78 -4.18
CA ASN A 85 -2.11 14.38 -5.44
C ASN A 85 -3.50 13.88 -5.89
N ARG A 86 -4.23 13.16 -5.02
CA ARG A 86 -5.60 12.62 -5.24
C ARG A 86 -5.80 11.97 -6.61
N GLY A 87 -4.82 11.17 -7.05
CA GLY A 87 -4.90 10.42 -8.31
C GLY A 87 -5.11 11.28 -9.57
N ARG A 88 -5.11 12.62 -9.50
CA ARG A 88 -5.36 13.51 -10.66
C ARG A 88 -4.22 13.43 -11.65
N ASP A 89 -2.98 13.41 -11.16
CA ASP A 89 -1.80 13.29 -12.01
C ASP A 89 -1.67 11.88 -12.59
N LEU A 90 -2.04 10.84 -11.82
CA LEU A 90 -2.06 9.47 -12.30
C LEU A 90 -3.15 9.26 -13.37
N LYS A 91 -4.35 9.78 -13.13
CA LYS A 91 -5.44 9.80 -14.12
C LYS A 91 -5.01 10.55 -15.38
N ARG A 92 -4.38 11.72 -15.23
CA ARG A 92 -3.83 12.49 -16.36
C ARG A 92 -2.76 11.71 -17.12
N LEU A 93 -1.87 10.99 -16.42
CA LEU A 93 -0.85 10.14 -17.02
C LEU A 93 -1.49 9.03 -17.87
N PHE A 94 -2.48 8.33 -17.31
CA PHE A 94 -3.21 7.28 -18.03
C PHE A 94 -4.02 7.84 -19.22
N ASP A 95 -4.66 9.00 -19.07
CA ASP A 95 -5.36 9.68 -20.16
C ASP A 95 -4.41 10.06 -21.30
N LEU A 96 -3.23 10.62 -20.96
CA LEU A 96 -2.21 10.96 -21.94
C LEU A 96 -1.66 9.71 -22.64
N TYR A 97 -1.36 8.66 -21.87
CA TYR A 97 -0.93 7.37 -22.41
C TYR A 97 -1.98 6.78 -23.37
N GLY A 98 -3.26 6.85 -22.99
CA GLY A 98 -4.39 6.44 -23.82
C GLY A 98 -4.52 7.24 -25.12
N LYS A 99 -4.17 8.53 -25.13
CA LYS A 99 -4.19 9.38 -26.34
C LYS A 99 -2.97 9.21 -27.25
N MET A 100 -1.91 8.55 -26.80
CA MET A 100 -0.70 8.35 -27.61
C MET A 100 -0.89 7.29 -28.69
N SER A 101 -0.22 7.50 -29.84
CA SER A 101 -0.06 6.47 -30.86
C SER A 101 0.76 5.29 -30.32
N LYS A 102 0.58 4.11 -30.93
CA LYS A 102 1.31 2.88 -30.54
C LYS A 102 2.83 3.09 -30.47
N ALA A 103 3.40 3.82 -31.45
CA ALA A 103 4.82 4.14 -31.48
C ALA A 103 5.27 5.01 -30.30
N ASN A 104 4.45 6.01 -29.92
CA ASN A 104 4.76 6.90 -28.80
C ASN A 104 4.59 6.22 -27.45
N ARG A 105 3.59 5.35 -27.29
CA ARG A 105 3.47 4.49 -26.10
C ARG A 105 4.70 3.61 -25.92
N LEU A 106 5.20 3.01 -26.99
CA LEU A 106 6.40 2.17 -26.95
C LEU A 106 7.66 2.96 -26.57
N LYS A 107 7.80 4.21 -27.07
CA LYS A 107 8.88 5.11 -26.65
C LYS A 107 8.76 5.50 -25.18
N PHE A 108 7.54 5.79 -24.72
CA PHE A 108 7.27 6.11 -23.32
C PHE A 108 7.63 4.95 -22.40
N LEU A 109 7.16 3.72 -22.68
CA LEU A 109 7.48 2.54 -21.87
C LEU A 109 8.99 2.29 -21.77
N ARG A 110 9.72 2.35 -22.89
CA ARG A 110 11.19 2.22 -22.89
C ARG A 110 11.88 3.32 -22.09
N HIS A 111 11.32 4.53 -22.10
CA HIS A 111 11.85 5.62 -21.29
C HIS A 111 11.64 5.33 -19.80
N VAL A 112 10.46 4.86 -19.40
CA VAL A 112 10.14 4.48 -18.02
C VAL A 112 11.02 3.32 -17.55
N GLU A 113 11.20 2.28 -18.37
CA GLU A 113 12.08 1.14 -18.06
C GLU A 113 13.55 1.54 -17.85
N ARG A 114 14.03 2.59 -18.53
CA ARG A 114 15.37 3.14 -18.30
C ARG A 114 15.47 3.94 -17.00
N MET A 115 14.39 4.55 -16.53
CA MET A 115 14.40 5.34 -15.30
C MET A 115 14.35 4.47 -14.05
N GLY A 116 13.86 3.23 -14.16
CA GLY A 116 13.79 2.26 -13.05
C GLY A 116 15.01 1.34 -12.93
N ARG A 117 16.16 1.68 -13.54
CA ARG A 117 17.44 0.96 -13.42
C ARG A 117 18.48 1.81 -12.70
#